data_AF-A0A5C6FZT1-F1
#
_entry.id   AF-A0A5C6FZT1-F1
#
_cell.length_a   1.000
_cell.length_b   1.000
_cell.length_c   1.000
_cell.angle_alpha   90.00
_cell.angle_beta   90.00
_cell.angle_gamma   90.00
#
_symmetry.space_group_name_H-M   'P 1'
#
loop_
_entity.id
_entity.type
_entity.pdbx_description
1 polymer ?
#
loop_
_entity_poly.entity_id
_entity_poly.type
_entity_poly.pdbx_seq_one_letter_code
_entity_poly.pdbx_strand_id
1 'polypeptide(L)'
;MESMNQDLWVLQPSGSEEEYIFCHNDLSEYNIIVNPETFKIAAIIDWEHAGFFPKYFEAPIYTRHGPDAKLINDKNHVARLLKFLRPQSVDTTVQSSRGRVEKSTELSTAT
;
A
#
# COMPACT_ATOMS: atom_id res chain seq x y z
N MET A 1 -27.88 0.52 -20.70
CA MET A 1 -26.83 1.12 -19.83
C MET A 1 -25.99 -0.02 -19.33
N GLU A 2 -24.80 -0.20 -19.90
CA GLU A 2 -23.82 -1.13 -19.33
C GLU A 2 -23.48 -0.65 -17.92
N SER A 3 -23.61 -1.57 -16.96
CA SER A 3 -23.11 -1.35 -15.61
C SER A 3 -21.60 -1.14 -15.72
N MET A 4 -21.14 0.08 -15.47
CA MET A 4 -19.74 0.32 -15.16
C MET A 4 -19.47 -0.32 -13.81
N ASN A 5 -19.14 -1.60 -13.84
CA ASN A 5 -18.55 -2.29 -12.70
C ASN A 5 -17.16 -1.66 -12.54
N GLN A 6 -17.09 -0.53 -11.85
CA GLN A 6 -15.82 0.07 -11.51
C GLN A 6 -15.14 -0.93 -10.58
N ASP A 7 -14.04 -1.51 -11.06
CA ASP A 7 -13.17 -2.34 -10.22
C ASP A 7 -12.69 -1.44 -9.08
N LEU A 8 -13.36 -1.55 -7.94
CA LEU A 8 -12.94 -0.89 -6.72
C LEU A 8 -11.66 -1.59 -6.29
N TRP A 9 -10.54 -0.93 -6.56
CA TRP A 9 -9.22 -1.32 -6.05
C TRP A 9 -9.17 -1.07 -4.54
N VAL A 10 -9.79 -1.98 -3.78
CA VAL A 10 -9.69 -1.98 -2.32
C VAL A 10 -8.32 -2.55 -1.97
N LEU A 11 -7.41 -1.68 -1.56
CA LEU A 11 -6.12 -2.09 -1.01
C LEU A 11 -6.36 -3.08 0.12
N GLN A 12 -5.59 -4.16 0.12
CA GLN A 12 -5.62 -5.10 1.23
C GLN A 12 -5.32 -4.33 2.53
N PRO A 13 -6.03 -4.57 3.62
CA PRO A 13 -5.55 -4.13 4.92
C PRO A 13 -4.13 -4.66 5.13
N SER A 14 -3.27 -3.90 5.82
CA SER A 14 -2.01 -4.47 6.28
C SER A 14 -2.32 -5.68 7.17
N GLY A 15 -1.84 -6.87 6.77
CA GLY A 15 -1.87 -8.03 7.65
C GLY A 15 -1.02 -7.78 8.89
N SER A 16 -1.21 -8.55 9.95
CA SER A 16 -0.41 -8.44 11.19
C SER A 16 1.11 -8.51 10.99
N GLU A 17 1.56 -9.05 9.85
CA GLU A 17 2.96 -9.35 9.56
C GLU A 17 3.66 -8.34 8.63
N GLU A 18 2.94 -7.44 7.94
CA GLU A 18 3.53 -6.55 6.93
C GLU A 18 2.94 -5.15 6.99
N GLU A 19 3.59 -4.26 7.73
CA GLU A 19 3.31 -2.83 7.75
C GLU A 19 3.61 -2.21 6.37
N TYR A 20 2.72 -1.32 5.93
CA TYR A 20 2.90 -0.61 4.68
C TYR A 20 3.91 0.51 4.89
N ILE A 21 4.88 0.60 3.99
CA ILE A 21 5.84 1.70 3.94
C ILE A 21 5.52 2.60 2.75
N PHE A 22 6.04 3.82 2.77
CA PHE A 22 5.93 4.71 1.62
C PHE A 22 6.95 4.28 0.56
N CYS A 23 6.45 3.72 -0.54
CA CYS A 23 7.23 3.31 -1.70
C CYS A 23 7.14 4.36 -2.81
N HIS A 24 8.24 4.55 -3.54
CA HIS A 24 8.33 5.31 -4.78
C HIS A 24 7.83 4.50 -5.97
N ASN A 25 8.04 3.17 -5.97
CA ASN A 25 7.68 2.21 -7.03
C ASN A 25 8.36 2.40 -8.40
N ASP A 26 8.96 3.56 -8.67
CA ASP A 26 9.78 3.82 -9.88
C ASP A 26 11.13 4.49 -9.57
N LEU A 27 11.86 3.98 -8.57
CA LEU A 27 13.11 4.59 -8.11
C LEU A 27 14.30 4.21 -9.01
N SER A 28 14.28 4.67 -10.27
CA SER A 28 15.37 4.49 -11.24
C SER A 28 16.52 5.50 -11.02
N GLU A 29 17.67 5.26 -11.65
CA GLU A 29 18.80 6.21 -11.59
C GLU A 29 18.46 7.60 -12.15
N TYR A 30 17.50 7.66 -13.08
CA TYR A 30 17.02 8.91 -13.68
C TYR A 30 16.18 9.75 -12.71
N ASN A 31 15.60 9.12 -11.70
CA ASN A 31 14.75 9.77 -10.69
C ASN A 31 15.52 10.18 -9.42
N ILE A 32 16.86 10.02 -9.43
CA ILE A 32 17.75 10.42 -8.32
C ILE A 32 18.70 11.53 -8.80
N ILE A 33 18.52 12.74 -8.27
CA ILE A 33 19.40 13.86 -8.55
C ILE A 33 20.55 13.83 -7.53
N VAL A 34 21.79 13.83 -8.02
CA VAL A 34 23.01 13.83 -7.18
C VAL A 34 23.76 15.15 -7.36
N ASN A 35 24.26 15.71 -6.26
CA ASN A 35 25.15 16.86 -6.33
C ASN A 35 26.54 16.39 -6.83
N PRO A 36 27.06 16.97 -7.94
CA PRO A 36 28.28 16.46 -8.59
C PRO A 36 29.57 16.73 -7.80
N GLU A 37 29.57 17.67 -6.86
CA GLU A 37 30.75 18.02 -6.06
C GLU A 37 30.85 17.15 -4.79
N THR A 38 29.71 16.83 -4.19
CA THR A 38 29.64 16.12 -2.90
C THR A 38 29.26 14.64 -3.02
N PHE A 39 28.77 14.23 -4.19
CA PHE A 39 28.18 12.91 -4.45
C PHE A 39 27.03 12.54 -3.50
N LYS A 40 26.37 13.53 -2.89
CA LYS A 40 25.18 13.33 -2.06
C LYS A 40 23.92 13.44 -2.91
N ILE A 41 22.90 12.64 -2.56
CA ILE A 41 21.56 12.78 -3.12
C ILE A 41 21.04 14.18 -2.79
N ALA A 42 20.69 14.94 -3.82
CA ALA A 42 20.11 16.28 -3.73
C ALA A 42 18.58 16.23 -3.76
N ALA A 43 18.00 15.31 -4.54
CA ALA A 43 16.55 15.10 -4.60
C ALA A 43 16.20 13.70 -5.10
N ILE A 44 15.00 13.25 -4.74
CA ILE A 44 14.28 12.14 -5.37
C ILE A 44 13.03 12.77 -6.00
N ILE A 45 12.81 12.50 -7.28
CA ILE A 45 11.75 13.11 -8.10
C ILE A 45 10.85 12.03 -8.71
N ASP A 46 9.75 12.46 -9.33
CA ASP A 46 8.85 11.57 -10.09
C ASP A 46 8.03 10.59 -9.22
N TRP A 47 7.32 11.15 -8.24
CA TRP A 47 6.53 10.42 -7.25
C TRP A 47 5.14 9.97 -7.73
N GLU A 48 4.84 9.97 -9.03
CA GLU A 48 3.49 9.70 -9.55
C GLU A 48 3.01 8.25 -9.31
N HIS A 49 3.96 7.33 -9.11
CA HIS A 49 3.69 5.93 -8.76
C HIS A 49 3.78 5.65 -7.26
N ALA A 50 4.01 6.68 -6.44
CA ALA A 50 4.24 6.51 -5.02
C ALA A 50 2.98 6.15 -4.24
N GLY A 51 3.15 5.46 -3.11
CA GLY A 51 2.04 5.13 -2.21
C GLY A 51 2.46 4.24 -1.06
N PHE A 52 1.48 3.80 -0.28
CA PHE A 52 1.71 2.89 0.85
C PHE A 52 1.53 1.45 0.41
N PHE A 53 2.62 0.68 0.44
CA PHE A 53 2.66 -0.70 0.00
C PHE A 53 3.55 -1.55 0.93
N PRO A 54 3.42 -2.88 0.91
CA PRO A 54 4.41 -3.74 1.54
C PRO A 54 5.82 -3.46 1.00
N LYS A 55 6.84 -3.54 1.86
CA LYS A 55 8.26 -3.25 1.54
C LYS A 55 8.76 -3.86 0.22
N TYR A 56 8.28 -5.04 -0.16
CA TYR A 56 8.72 -5.70 -1.39
C TYR A 56 8.19 -5.04 -2.67
N PHE A 57 7.36 -4.01 -2.60
CA PHE A 57 7.01 -3.19 -3.76
C PHE A 57 8.18 -2.27 -4.18
N GLU A 58 9.03 -1.85 -3.24
CA GLU A 58 10.19 -1.01 -3.54
C GLU A 58 11.35 -1.85 -4.10
N ALA A 59 11.33 -2.08 -5.41
CA ALA A 59 12.44 -2.72 -6.10
C ALA A 59 13.66 -1.77 -6.17
N PRO A 60 14.90 -2.27 -6.08
CA PRO A 60 16.11 -1.44 -6.16
C PRO A 60 16.43 -1.07 -7.63
N ILE A 61 15.50 -0.40 -8.30
CA ILE A 61 15.59 -0.05 -9.74
C ILE A 61 16.78 0.89 -10.00
N TYR A 62 17.24 1.66 -9.02
CA TYR A 62 18.44 2.50 -9.12
C TYR A 62 19.75 1.72 -9.28
N THR A 63 19.76 0.40 -9.01
CA THR A 63 20.95 -0.45 -9.20
C THR A 63 21.14 -0.91 -10.64
N ARG A 64 20.26 -0.47 -11.54
CA ARG A 64 20.10 -0.99 -12.89
C ARG A 64 20.42 0.11 -13.89
N HIS A 65 21.49 -0.09 -14.65
CA HIS A 65 21.92 0.85 -15.68
C HIS A 65 21.24 0.58 -17.03
N GLY A 66 20.69 1.63 -17.63
CA GLY A 66 20.17 1.63 -19.00
C GLY A 66 18.77 1.04 -19.20
N PRO A 67 18.18 1.20 -20.40
CA PRO A 67 16.78 0.89 -20.71
C PRO A 67 16.44 -0.61 -20.64
N ASP A 68 17.45 -1.47 -20.82
CA ASP A 68 17.31 -2.94 -20.87
C ASP A 68 17.67 -3.62 -19.55
N ALA A 69 17.88 -2.85 -18.49
CA ALA A 69 18.20 -3.46 -17.23
C ALA A 69 17.09 -4.47 -16.91
N LYS A 70 17.42 -5.74 -16.76
CA LYS A 70 16.42 -6.77 -16.42
C LYS A 70 16.09 -6.66 -14.95
N LEU A 71 14.81 -6.79 -14.59
CA LEU A 71 14.44 -7.05 -13.20
C LEU A 71 15.27 -8.28 -12.84
N ILE A 72 16.02 -8.24 -11.73
CA ILE A 72 16.59 -9.46 -11.18
C ILE A 72 15.40 -10.41 -11.15
N ASN A 73 15.47 -11.44 -11.99
CA ASN A 73 14.35 -12.30 -12.35
C ASN A 73 14.08 -13.25 -11.18
N ASP A 74 13.85 -12.68 -10.01
CA ASP A 74 13.28 -13.37 -8.88
C ASP A 74 11.82 -13.60 -9.25
N LYS A 75 11.57 -14.72 -9.93
CA LYS A 75 10.21 -15.16 -10.28
C LYS A 75 9.28 -15.14 -9.06
N ASN A 76 9.83 -15.27 -7.85
CA ASN A 76 9.06 -15.17 -6.61
C ASN A 76 8.56 -13.74 -6.34
N HIS A 77 9.34 -12.71 -6.71
CA HIS A 77 8.96 -11.31 -6.53
C HIS A 77 7.76 -10.94 -7.40
N VAL A 78 7.81 -11.23 -8.72
CA VAL A 78 6.67 -10.99 -9.62
C VAL A 78 5.45 -11.81 -9.21
N ALA A 79 5.64 -13.08 -8.85
CA ALA A 79 4.54 -13.92 -8.37
C ALA A 79 3.89 -13.35 -7.09
N ARG A 80 4.68 -12.76 -6.19
CA ARG A 80 4.20 -12.11 -4.96
C ARG A 80 3.43 -10.83 -5.25
N LEU A 81 3.93 -9.97 -6.14
CA LEU A 81 3.21 -8.77 -6.61
C LEU A 81 1.86 -9.15 -7.23
N LEU A 82 1.86 -10.15 -8.14
CA LEU A 82 0.62 -10.65 -8.76
C LEU A 82 -0.33 -11.33 -7.76
N LYS A 83 0.18 -11.89 -6.67
CA LYS A 83 -0.66 -12.43 -5.59
C LYS A 83 -1.32 -11.30 -4.79
N PHE A 84 -0.61 -10.20 -4.56
CA PHE A 84 -1.13 -9.03 -3.86
C PHE A 84 -2.21 -8.29 -4.67
N LEU A 85 -1.98 -8.10 -5.96
CA LEU A 85 -2.89 -7.37 -6.86
C LEU A 85 -4.15 -8.16 -7.23
N ARG A 86 -4.23 -9.45 -6.87
CA ARG A 86 -5.43 -10.25 -7.13
C ARG A 86 -6.58 -9.75 -6.26
N PRO A 87 -7.78 -9.50 -6.83
CA PRO A 87 -8.96 -9.17 -6.04
C PRO A 87 -9.22 -10.25 -4.98
N GLN A 88 -9.41 -9.85 -3.73
CA GLN A 88 -9.92 -10.74 -2.70
C GLN A 88 -11.44 -10.59 -2.64
N SER A 89 -12.15 -11.70 -2.52
CA SER A 89 -13.57 -11.67 -2.16
C SER A 89 -13.68 -11.15 -0.73
N VAL A 90 -14.11 -9.90 -0.56
CA VAL A 90 -14.38 -9.34 0.76
C VAL A 90 -15.72 -9.89 1.24
N ASP A 91 -15.69 -10.86 2.15
CA ASP A 91 -16.90 -11.34 2.80
C ASP A 91 -17.35 -10.27 3.79
N THR A 92 -18.29 -9.42 3.36
CA THR A 92 -18.74 -8.26 4.14
C THR A 92 -19.68 -8.71 5.25
N THR A 93 -19.17 -9.44 6.24
CA THR A 93 -19.89 -9.63 7.51
C THR A 93 -19.54 -8.46 8.41
N VAL A 94 -20.22 -7.33 8.22
CA VAL A 94 -20.19 -6.24 9.19
C VAL A 94 -20.82 -6.77 10.48
N GLN A 95 -20.00 -7.13 11.47
CA GLN A 95 -20.50 -7.36 12.82
C GLN A 95 -21.02 -6.03 13.38
N SER A 96 -22.33 -5.87 13.34
CA SER A 96 -23.05 -4.82 14.07
C SER A 96 -22.88 -5.10 15.56
N SER A 97 -21.89 -4.49 16.20
CA SER A 97 -21.82 -4.36 17.66
C SER A 97 -22.42 -3.02 18.07
N ARG A 98 -23.75 -2.88 17.93
CA ARG A 98 -24.52 -1.88 18.69
C ARG A 98 -24.81 -2.42 20.09
N GLY A 99 -23.83 -2.32 20.98
CA GLY A 99 -24.07 -2.40 22.43
C GLY A 99 -24.39 -1.01 22.97
N ARG A 100 -25.66 -0.56 22.86
CA ARG A 100 -26.15 0.61 23.60
C ARG A 100 -26.33 0.18 25.06
N VAL A 101 -25.46 0.66 25.95
CA VAL A 101 -25.67 0.56 27.39
C VAL A 101 -26.77 1.56 27.76
N GLU A 102 -28.00 1.09 27.93
CA GLU A 102 -29.03 1.88 28.60
C GLU A 102 -28.79 1.83 30.10
N LYS A 103 -28.42 2.97 30.69
CA LYS A 103 -28.46 3.15 32.15
C LYS A 103 -29.92 3.38 32.54
N SER A 104 -30.53 2.39 33.17
CA SER A 104 -31.82 2.53 33.85
C SER A 104 -31.66 3.44 35.07
N THR A 105 -32.31 4.60 35.03
CA THR A 105 -32.44 5.53 36.14
C THR A 105 -33.59 5.05 37.02
N GLU A 106 -33.31 4.50 38.21
CA GLU A 106 -34.34 4.32 39.23
C GLU A 106 -34.42 5.58 40.10
N LEU A 107 -35.53 6.30 39.94
CA LEU A 107 -36.03 7.28 40.90
C LEU A 107 -36.52 6.53 42.14
N SER A 108 -35.95 6.79 43.32
CA SER A 108 -36.58 6.49 44.59
C SER A 108 -37.03 7.79 45.24
N THR A 109 -38.34 7.98 45.29
CA THR A 109 -39.04 9.05 46.02
C THR A 109 -39.24 8.66 47.49
N ALA A 110 -38.88 9.59 48.37
CA ALA A 110 -39.39 9.90 49.70
C ALA A 110 -40.19 8.84 50.49
N THR A 111 -39.74 8.57 51.72
CA THR A 111 -40.51 8.80 52.96
C THR A 111 -39.52 9.12 54.08
#